data_AF-A0A2D9CM36-F1
#
_entry.id   AF-A0A2D9CM36-F1
#
_cell.length_a   1.000
_cell.length_b   1.000
_cell.length_c   1.000
_cell.angle_alpha   90.00
_cell.angle_beta   90.00
_cell.angle_gamma   90.00
#
_symmetry.space_group_name_H-M   'P 1'
#
loop_
_entity.id
_entity.type
_entity.pdbx_description
1 polymer ?
#
loop_
_entity_poly.entity_id
_entity_poly.type
_entity_poly.pdbx_seq_one_letter_code
_entity_poly.pdbx_strand_id
1 'polypeptide(L)'
;MISKNVTTLIEKLRVTESRTSLLNAFDNALNFKERGKIEEHEFELISSEVEKRLREIAPAQATKKFGPKDGEALRVLSEVYEQLKEDFDLGQNRVGNGVKVGGYMINGTRFVDRYISYKGADNINASLAWLQITPDESPYLELLVRQVGDVGADPLRHEKFAKISDAVTAYRAELEKIVT
;
A
#
# COMPACT_ATOMS: atom_id res chain seq x y z
N MET A 1 -22.77 -12.90 11.44
CA MET A 1 -23.43 -13.58 10.30
C MET A 1 -23.95 -12.46 9.42
N ILE A 2 -23.54 -12.39 8.15
CA ILE A 2 -23.90 -11.26 7.28
C ILE A 2 -25.38 -11.41 6.87
N SER A 3 -26.15 -10.33 6.98
CA SER A 3 -27.55 -10.36 6.58
C SER A 3 -27.71 -10.49 5.06
N LYS A 4 -28.76 -11.21 4.62
CA LYS A 4 -29.09 -11.38 3.19
C LYS A 4 -29.24 -10.04 2.46
N ASN A 5 -29.72 -9.02 3.15
CA ASN A 5 -29.88 -7.67 2.60
C ASN A 5 -28.52 -7.03 2.28
N VAL A 6 -27.53 -7.20 3.16
CA VAL A 6 -26.16 -6.70 2.95
C VAL A 6 -25.49 -7.43 1.79
N THR A 7 -25.59 -8.77 1.73
CA THR A 7 -25.08 -9.53 0.58
C THR A 7 -25.68 -9.05 -0.75
N THR A 8 -27.00 -8.83 -0.79
CA THR A 8 -27.69 -8.34 -1.99
C THR A 8 -27.23 -6.94 -2.39
N LEU A 9 -26.95 -6.07 -1.40
CA LEU A 9 -26.44 -4.73 -1.66
C LEU A 9 -25.02 -4.78 -2.24
N ILE A 10 -24.13 -5.60 -1.67
CA ILE A 10 -22.74 -5.76 -2.16
C ILE A 10 -22.73 -6.16 -3.64
N GLU A 11 -23.53 -7.15 -4.04
CA GLU A 11 -23.61 -7.55 -5.46
C GLU A 11 -24.09 -6.41 -6.36
N LYS A 12 -25.01 -5.55 -5.89
CA LYS A 12 -25.44 -4.37 -6.65
C LYS A 12 -24.34 -3.31 -6.75
N LEU A 13 -23.58 -3.11 -5.68
CA LEU A 13 -22.50 -2.11 -5.64
C LEU A 13 -21.40 -2.44 -6.65
N ARG A 14 -21.03 -3.72 -6.79
CA ARG A 14 -20.01 -4.21 -7.74
C ARG A 14 -20.25 -3.78 -9.19
N VAL A 15 -21.52 -3.69 -9.58
CA VAL A 15 -21.92 -3.32 -10.95
C VAL A 15 -22.44 -1.89 -11.07
N THR A 16 -22.43 -1.11 -9.98
CA THR A 16 -22.96 0.25 -10.00
C THR A 16 -21.98 1.19 -10.73
N GLU A 17 -22.46 1.87 -11.76
CA GLU A 17 -21.70 2.86 -12.55
C GLU A 17 -21.96 4.32 -12.10
N SER A 18 -22.90 4.53 -11.17
CA SER A 18 -23.25 5.85 -10.66
C SER A 18 -22.46 6.18 -9.40
N ARG A 19 -21.50 7.12 -9.54
CA ARG A 19 -20.78 7.71 -8.40
C ARG A 19 -21.73 8.18 -7.30
N THR A 20 -22.79 8.90 -7.66
CA THR A 20 -23.75 9.44 -6.69
C THR A 20 -24.45 8.32 -5.93
N SER A 21 -24.81 7.24 -6.62
CA SER A 21 -25.43 6.07 -5.98
C SER A 21 -24.48 5.37 -5.00
N LEU A 22 -23.20 5.24 -5.36
CA LEU A 22 -22.17 4.68 -4.48
C LEU A 22 -21.97 5.53 -3.21
N LEU A 23 -21.83 6.85 -3.36
CA LEU A 23 -21.69 7.75 -2.21
C LEU A 23 -22.92 7.73 -1.31
N ASN A 24 -24.12 7.75 -1.89
CA ASN A 24 -25.35 7.62 -1.13
C ASN A 24 -25.45 6.27 -0.40
N ALA A 25 -24.98 5.18 -1.02
CA ALA A 25 -24.97 3.87 -0.37
C ALA A 25 -24.05 3.85 0.86
N PHE A 26 -22.86 4.46 0.76
CA PHE A 26 -21.97 4.63 1.91
C PHE A 26 -22.61 5.45 3.02
N ASP A 27 -23.15 6.63 2.69
CA ASP A 27 -23.72 7.52 3.70
C ASP A 27 -24.95 6.88 4.37
N ASN A 28 -25.77 6.14 3.62
CA ASN A 28 -26.88 5.36 4.18
C ASN A 28 -26.39 4.23 5.08
N ALA A 29 -25.35 3.50 4.69
CA ALA A 29 -24.77 2.42 5.50
C ALA A 29 -24.21 2.96 6.82
N LEU A 30 -23.51 4.11 6.79
CA LEU A 30 -23.02 4.78 8.00
C LEU A 30 -24.18 5.16 8.92
N ASN A 31 -25.23 5.80 8.39
CA ASN A 31 -26.43 6.14 9.15
C ASN A 31 -27.12 4.91 9.76
N PHE A 32 -27.14 3.77 9.06
CA PHE A 32 -27.71 2.53 9.58
C PHE A 32 -26.84 1.91 10.67
N LYS A 33 -25.52 1.94 10.52
CA LYS A 33 -24.57 1.51 11.55
C LYS A 33 -24.74 2.33 12.83
N GLU A 34 -24.78 3.67 12.73
CA GLU A 34 -24.95 4.58 13.88
C GLU A 34 -26.28 4.35 14.61
N ARG A 35 -27.30 3.85 13.90
CA ARG A 35 -28.61 3.48 14.46
C ARG A 35 -28.69 2.02 14.92
N GLY A 36 -27.58 1.27 14.90
CA GLY A 36 -27.52 -0.13 15.29
C GLY A 36 -28.33 -1.07 14.39
N LYS A 37 -28.59 -0.68 13.14
CA LYS A 37 -29.35 -1.49 12.17
C LYS A 37 -28.49 -2.49 11.39
N ILE A 38 -27.19 -2.23 11.33
CA ILE A 38 -26.18 -3.13 10.79
C ILE A 38 -24.99 -3.13 11.76
N GLU A 39 -24.25 -4.23 11.78
CA GLU A 39 -23.05 -4.36 12.60
C GLU A 39 -21.84 -3.66 11.95
N GLU A 40 -20.77 -3.44 12.74
CA GLU A 40 -19.51 -2.88 12.25
C GLU A 40 -18.99 -3.66 11.04
N HIS A 41 -18.92 -4.99 11.15
CA HIS A 41 -18.42 -5.84 10.07
C HIS A 41 -19.25 -5.75 8.78
N GLU A 42 -20.57 -5.51 8.88
CA GLU A 42 -21.43 -5.32 7.72
C GLU A 42 -21.19 -3.95 7.07
N PHE A 43 -20.99 -2.91 7.89
CA PHE A 43 -20.61 -1.59 7.40
C PHE A 43 -19.24 -1.61 6.71
N GLU A 44 -18.25 -2.29 7.28
CA GLU A 44 -16.91 -2.44 6.70
C GLU A 44 -16.97 -3.10 5.32
N LEU A 45 -17.78 -4.16 5.17
CA LEU A 45 -17.98 -4.81 3.87
C LEU A 45 -18.61 -3.87 2.83
N ILE A 46 -19.64 -3.12 3.21
CA ILE A 46 -20.29 -2.14 2.31
C ILE A 46 -19.32 -1.01 1.95
N SER A 47 -18.62 -0.46 2.96
CA SER A 47 -17.64 0.61 2.79
C SER A 47 -16.53 0.19 1.83
N SER A 48 -15.97 -1.00 2.04
CA SER A 48 -14.92 -1.56 1.20
C SER A 48 -15.37 -1.73 -0.25
N GLU A 49 -16.58 -2.27 -0.49
CA GLU A 49 -17.09 -2.44 -1.85
C GLU A 49 -17.41 -1.10 -2.52
N VAL A 50 -17.95 -0.12 -1.78
CA VAL A 50 -18.14 1.24 -2.28
C VAL A 50 -16.81 1.88 -2.67
N GLU A 51 -15.80 1.80 -1.80
CA GLU A 51 -14.48 2.36 -2.09
C GLU A 51 -13.88 1.73 -3.33
N LYS A 52 -13.83 0.38 -3.39
CA LYS A 52 -13.30 -0.36 -4.53
C LYS A 52 -13.94 0.10 -5.83
N ARG A 53 -15.28 0.14 -5.86
CA ARG A 53 -15.99 0.55 -7.06
C ARG A 53 -15.75 2.02 -7.41
N LEU A 54 -15.71 2.91 -6.43
CA LEU A 54 -15.38 4.33 -6.66
C LEU A 54 -13.95 4.52 -7.16
N ARG A 55 -12.98 3.72 -6.74
CA ARG A 55 -11.60 3.77 -7.24
C ARG A 55 -11.54 3.44 -8.73
N GLU A 56 -12.38 2.51 -9.20
CA GLU A 56 -12.48 2.12 -10.60
C GLU A 56 -13.13 3.21 -11.46
N ILE A 57 -14.31 3.70 -11.05
CA ILE A 57 -15.13 4.55 -11.93
C ILE A 57 -14.93 6.06 -11.69
N ALA A 58 -14.46 6.45 -10.50
CA ALA A 58 -14.36 7.85 -10.08
C ALA A 58 -13.18 8.08 -9.10
N PRO A 59 -11.93 7.76 -9.49
CA PRO A 59 -10.78 7.71 -8.58
C PRO A 59 -10.51 8.99 -7.81
N ALA A 60 -10.72 10.17 -8.42
CA ALA A 60 -10.56 11.45 -7.74
C ALA A 60 -11.52 11.61 -6.54
N GLN A 61 -12.72 11.06 -6.66
CA GLN A 61 -13.75 11.13 -5.61
C GLN A 61 -13.52 10.08 -4.54
N ALA A 62 -13.05 8.89 -4.93
CA ALA A 62 -12.55 7.91 -3.97
C ALA A 62 -11.42 8.52 -3.13
N THR A 63 -10.44 9.18 -3.76
CA THR A 63 -9.35 9.86 -3.04
C THR A 63 -9.85 10.94 -2.09
N LYS A 64 -10.86 11.72 -2.50
CA LYS A 64 -11.45 12.74 -1.63
C LYS A 64 -12.18 12.15 -0.43
N LYS A 65 -12.88 11.02 -0.58
CA LYS A 65 -13.72 10.41 0.46
C LYS A 65 -12.93 9.49 1.41
N PHE A 66 -12.02 8.68 0.86
CA PHE A 66 -11.30 7.62 1.58
C PHE A 66 -9.80 7.91 1.75
N GLY A 67 -9.30 9.03 1.23
CA GLY A 67 -7.87 9.31 1.15
C GLY A 67 -7.19 8.60 -0.02
N PRO A 68 -5.87 8.75 -0.22
CA PRO A 68 -5.16 8.04 -1.29
C PRO A 68 -5.06 6.54 -1.00
N LYS A 69 -5.14 5.68 -2.02
CA LYS A 69 -5.13 4.20 -1.89
C LYS A 69 -3.86 3.63 -1.24
N ASP A 70 -2.78 4.41 -1.27
CA ASP A 70 -1.45 4.10 -0.75
C ASP A 70 -1.12 4.89 0.52
N GLY A 71 -2.12 5.49 1.17
CA GLY A 71 -1.92 6.32 2.37
C GLY A 71 -1.28 5.56 3.53
N GLU A 72 -1.70 4.31 3.77
CA GLU A 72 -1.09 3.46 4.81
C GLU A 72 0.38 3.14 4.49
N ALA A 73 0.65 2.72 3.25
CA ALA A 73 2.01 2.43 2.78
C ALA A 73 2.94 3.63 2.94
N LEU A 74 2.46 4.83 2.55
CA LEU A 74 3.20 6.07 2.72
C LEU A 74 3.48 6.37 4.19
N ARG A 75 2.48 6.24 5.07
CA ARG A 75 2.65 6.48 6.51
C ARG A 75 3.68 5.53 7.11
N VAL A 76 3.50 4.22 6.92
CA VAL A 76 4.38 3.19 7.50
C VAL A 76 5.81 3.35 7.01
N LEU A 77 6.02 3.49 5.69
CA LEU A 77 7.37 3.64 5.14
C LEU A 77 8.01 4.98 5.54
N SER A 78 7.23 6.03 5.79
CA SER A 78 7.75 7.30 6.30
C SER A 78 8.20 7.15 7.76
N GLU A 79 7.43 6.47 8.60
CA GLU A 79 7.82 6.17 9.99
C GLU A 79 9.12 5.34 10.01
N VAL A 80 9.21 4.29 9.18
CA VAL A 80 10.44 3.50 9.03
C VAL A 80 11.60 4.38 8.56
N TYR A 81 11.39 5.23 7.55
CA TYR A 81 12.43 6.08 7.01
C TYR A 81 12.96 7.09 8.04
N GLU A 82 12.08 7.70 8.85
CA GLU A 82 12.51 8.60 9.93
C GLU A 82 13.33 7.86 10.99
N GLN A 83 12.93 6.64 11.39
CA GLN A 83 13.74 5.81 12.29
C GLN A 83 15.12 5.48 11.70
N LEU A 84 15.21 5.19 10.40
CA LEU A 84 16.49 4.89 9.77
C LEU A 84 17.42 6.10 9.73
N LYS A 85 16.88 7.32 9.62
CA LYS A 85 17.69 8.55 9.63
C LYS A 85 18.34 8.85 10.99
N GLU A 86 17.79 8.30 12.07
CA GLU A 86 18.37 8.43 13.41
C GLU A 86 19.65 7.56 13.55
N ASP A 87 19.69 6.44 12.83
CA ASP A 87 20.76 5.43 12.97
C ASP A 87 21.79 5.45 11.84
N PHE A 88 21.47 6.00 10.68
CA PHE A 88 22.30 5.96 9.47
C PHE A 88 22.48 7.34 8.83
N ASP A 89 23.69 7.67 8.39
CA ASP A 89 23.92 8.82 7.50
C ASP A 89 23.51 8.47 6.06
N LEU A 90 22.29 8.82 5.70
CA LEU A 90 21.74 8.58 4.37
C LEU A 90 22.12 9.69 3.35
N GLY A 91 23.02 10.61 3.70
CA GLY A 91 23.43 11.72 2.84
C GLY A 91 24.08 11.29 1.53
N GLN A 92 24.71 10.11 1.50
CA GLN A 92 25.40 9.56 0.32
C GLN A 92 24.50 8.73 -0.59
N ASN A 93 23.17 8.72 -0.35
CA ASN A 93 22.25 7.92 -1.14
C ASN A 93 22.14 8.40 -2.60
N ARG A 94 22.62 7.57 -3.55
CA ARG A 94 22.66 7.90 -4.98
C ARG A 94 21.34 7.82 -5.71
N VAL A 95 20.29 7.26 -5.09
CA VAL A 95 18.94 7.15 -5.70
C VAL A 95 17.92 8.09 -5.04
N GLY A 96 18.40 9.04 -4.23
CA GLY A 96 17.55 9.98 -3.51
C GLY A 96 16.84 9.35 -2.32
N ASN A 97 16.39 10.21 -1.42
CA ASN A 97 15.92 9.87 -0.10
C ASN A 97 14.39 9.94 0.04
N GLY A 98 13.85 9.30 1.08
CA GLY A 98 12.41 9.26 1.36
C GLY A 98 11.62 8.20 0.58
N VAL A 99 10.30 8.19 0.83
CA VAL A 99 9.34 7.23 0.25
C VAL A 99 8.98 7.62 -1.18
N LYS A 100 9.10 6.66 -2.10
CA LYS A 100 8.90 6.84 -3.55
C LYS A 100 7.68 6.06 -4.03
N VAL A 101 7.04 6.55 -5.10
CA VAL A 101 6.03 5.78 -5.85
C VAL A 101 6.75 4.81 -6.78
N GLY A 102 6.38 3.53 -6.73
CA GLY A 102 6.88 2.51 -7.65
C GLY A 102 6.25 2.59 -9.02
N GLY A 103 7.03 2.22 -10.05
CA GLY A 103 6.60 2.26 -11.44
C GLY A 103 5.37 1.39 -11.71
N TYR A 104 5.21 0.28 -10.97
CA TYR A 104 4.06 -0.60 -11.14
C TYR A 104 2.76 -0.01 -10.60
N MET A 105 2.81 0.90 -9.63
CA MET A 105 1.62 1.66 -9.23
C MET A 105 1.30 2.75 -10.26
N ILE A 106 2.31 3.42 -10.82
CA ILE A 106 2.14 4.47 -11.83
C ILE A 106 1.52 3.91 -13.10
N ASN A 107 1.97 2.74 -13.55
CA ASN A 107 1.46 2.10 -14.77
C ASN A 107 0.20 1.23 -14.53
N GLY A 108 -0.28 1.14 -13.28
CA GLY A 108 -1.48 0.37 -12.91
C GLY A 108 -1.31 -1.15 -12.80
N THR A 109 -0.08 -1.67 -12.90
CA THR A 109 0.21 -3.12 -12.73
C THR A 109 0.00 -3.59 -11.28
N ARG A 110 0.20 -2.71 -10.30
CA ARG A 110 -0.03 -2.97 -8.88
C ARG A 110 -1.00 -1.94 -8.31
N PHE A 111 -1.88 -2.38 -7.42
CA PHE A 111 -2.79 -1.49 -6.71
C PHE A 111 -2.00 -0.51 -5.81
N VAL A 112 -1.03 -1.00 -5.05
CA VAL A 112 -0.07 -0.19 -4.27
C VAL A 112 1.36 -0.66 -4.55
N ASP A 113 2.23 0.31 -4.80
CA ASP A 113 3.68 0.12 -4.92
C ASP A 113 4.37 1.39 -4.39
N ARG A 114 4.85 1.31 -3.15
CA ARG A 114 5.60 2.36 -2.48
C ARG A 114 6.86 1.75 -1.92
N TYR A 115 7.97 2.48 -1.93
CA TYR A 115 9.23 1.94 -1.44
C TYR A 115 10.17 3.01 -0.93
N ILE A 116 11.07 2.59 -0.06
CA ILE A 116 12.30 3.32 0.29
C ILE A 116 13.48 2.56 -0.27
N SER A 117 14.56 3.26 -0.59
CA SER A 117 15.75 2.64 -1.16
C SER A 117 17.01 3.42 -0.84
N TYR A 118 18.11 2.69 -0.67
CA TYR A 118 19.44 3.22 -0.57
C TYR A 118 20.34 2.61 -1.65
N LYS A 119 21.20 3.42 -2.25
CA LYS A 119 22.24 2.95 -3.17
C LYS A 119 23.59 3.53 -2.78
N GLY A 120 24.51 2.65 -2.40
CA GLY A 120 25.87 2.97 -1.99
C GLY A 120 26.81 3.29 -3.17
N ALA A 121 28.07 3.59 -2.85
CA ALA A 121 29.10 3.94 -3.82
C ALA A 121 29.51 2.74 -4.70
N ASP A 122 29.43 1.53 -4.16
CA ASP A 122 29.70 0.23 -4.77
C ASP A 122 28.62 -0.25 -5.77
N ASN A 123 27.57 0.57 -5.97
CA ASN A 123 26.39 0.26 -6.75
C ASN A 123 25.52 -0.87 -6.18
N ILE A 124 25.71 -1.29 -4.92
CA ILE A 124 24.73 -2.12 -4.24
C ILE A 124 23.52 -1.26 -3.89
N ASN A 125 22.35 -1.74 -4.25
CA ASN A 125 21.08 -1.11 -3.94
C ASN A 125 20.25 -2.05 -3.09
N ALA A 126 19.82 -1.56 -1.93
CA ALA A 126 18.80 -2.19 -1.11
C ALA A 126 17.51 -1.36 -1.20
N SER A 127 16.36 -2.03 -1.31
CA SER A 127 15.05 -1.38 -1.23
C SER A 127 14.09 -2.20 -0.40
N LEU A 128 13.27 -1.49 0.38
CA LEU A 128 12.14 -2.04 1.11
C LEU A 128 10.86 -1.46 0.51
N ALA A 129 10.04 -2.31 -0.09
CA ALA A 129 8.80 -1.94 -0.75
C ALA A 129 7.58 -2.44 0.03
N TRP A 130 6.53 -1.64 0.09
CA TRP A 130 5.18 -2.03 0.47
C TRP A 130 4.35 -2.22 -0.79
N LEU A 131 3.86 -3.43 -0.98
CA LEU A 131 3.23 -3.86 -2.22
C LEU A 131 1.84 -4.41 -1.96
N GLN A 132 0.92 -4.10 -2.87
CA GLN A 132 -0.41 -4.71 -2.94
C GLN A 132 -0.75 -4.91 -4.41
N ILE A 133 -0.95 -6.15 -4.85
CA ILE A 133 -1.17 -6.45 -6.27
C ILE A 133 -2.56 -6.01 -6.69
N THR A 134 -3.59 -6.47 -5.97
CA THR A 134 -5.00 -6.15 -6.21
C THR A 134 -5.64 -5.54 -4.95
N PRO A 135 -6.76 -4.81 -5.06
CA PRO A 135 -7.46 -4.27 -3.89
C PRO A 135 -7.94 -5.33 -2.89
N ASP A 136 -8.16 -6.57 -3.35
CA ASP A 136 -8.72 -7.67 -2.56
C ASP A 136 -7.64 -8.47 -1.80
N GLU A 137 -6.37 -8.25 -2.12
CA GLU A 137 -5.24 -8.92 -1.48
C GLU A 137 -4.69 -8.09 -0.31
N SER A 138 -4.23 -8.77 0.73
CA SER A 138 -3.48 -8.10 1.80
C SER A 138 -2.13 -7.59 1.28
N PRO A 139 -1.70 -6.39 1.70
CA PRO A 139 -0.39 -5.90 1.36
C PRO A 139 0.71 -6.74 2.03
N TYR A 140 1.91 -6.72 1.45
CA TYR A 140 3.11 -7.33 2.00
C TYR A 140 4.32 -6.42 1.79
N LEU A 141 5.39 -6.68 2.54
CA LEU A 141 6.67 -6.02 2.32
C LEU A 141 7.62 -6.90 1.53
N GLU A 142 8.44 -6.27 0.70
CA GLU A 142 9.45 -6.92 -0.12
C GLU A 142 10.80 -6.23 0.08
N LEU A 143 11.80 -7.02 0.47
CA LEU A 143 13.20 -6.62 0.46
C LEU A 143 13.82 -7.08 -0.85
N LEU A 144 14.48 -6.15 -1.55
CA LEU A 144 15.26 -6.44 -2.73
C LEU A 144 16.65 -5.82 -2.58
N VAL A 145 17.68 -6.66 -2.71
CA VAL A 145 19.08 -6.24 -2.77
C VAL A 145 19.66 -6.68 -4.10
N ARG A 146 20.32 -5.77 -4.81
CA ARG A 146 20.88 -6.03 -6.14
C ARG A 146 22.14 -5.23 -6.40
N GLN A 147 22.99 -5.77 -7.26
CA GLN A 147 24.08 -5.03 -7.89
C GLN A 147 23.50 -4.24 -9.09
N VAL A 148 23.57 -2.91 -9.03
CA VAL A 148 23.06 -2.07 -10.13
C VAL A 148 24.10 -1.96 -11.24
N GLY A 149 23.67 -2.21 -12.48
CA GLY A 149 24.53 -2.15 -13.67
C GLY A 149 24.85 -3.51 -14.27
N ASP A 150 24.54 -4.61 -13.56
CA ASP A 150 24.70 -5.97 -14.05
C ASP A 150 23.37 -6.47 -14.65
N VAL A 151 23.20 -6.27 -15.96
CA VAL A 151 21.93 -6.55 -16.64
C VAL A 151 21.73 -8.06 -16.77
N GLY A 152 20.70 -8.58 -16.13
CA GLY A 152 20.33 -10.00 -16.17
C GLY A 152 20.88 -10.83 -15.01
N ALA A 153 21.64 -10.23 -14.09
CA ALA A 153 22.04 -10.89 -12.86
C ALA A 153 20.86 -11.04 -11.89
N ASP A 154 20.82 -12.18 -11.20
CA ASP A 154 19.87 -12.41 -10.13
C ASP A 154 20.10 -11.43 -8.97
N PRO A 155 19.03 -11.05 -8.23
CA PRO A 155 19.20 -10.24 -7.04
C PRO A 155 20.06 -10.95 -6.00
N LEU A 156 20.90 -10.18 -5.32
CA LEU A 156 21.73 -10.66 -4.21
C LEU A 156 20.86 -11.15 -3.04
N ARG A 157 19.68 -10.55 -2.88
CA ARG A 157 18.65 -10.98 -1.94
C ARG A 157 17.28 -10.53 -2.42
N HIS A 158 16.29 -11.41 -2.30
CA HIS A 158 14.90 -11.09 -2.58
C HIS A 158 14.01 -11.86 -1.61
N GLU A 159 13.26 -11.15 -0.77
CA GLU A 159 12.48 -11.76 0.31
C GLU A 159 11.17 -11.02 0.55
N LYS A 160 10.11 -11.77 0.87
CA LYS A 160 8.77 -11.23 1.18
C LYS A 160 8.45 -11.44 2.65
N PHE A 161 7.82 -10.43 3.25
CA PHE A 161 7.48 -10.41 4.66
C PHE A 161 6.00 -10.05 4.85
N ALA A 162 5.33 -10.81 5.72
CA ALA A 162 4.00 -10.47 6.21
C ALA A 162 4.04 -9.45 7.35
N LYS A 163 5.15 -9.40 8.11
CA LYS A 163 5.32 -8.51 9.27
C LYS A 163 6.27 -7.38 8.95
N ILE A 164 5.86 -6.16 9.30
CA ILE A 164 6.65 -4.93 9.14
C ILE A 164 7.97 -5.03 9.93
N SER A 165 7.92 -5.49 11.18
CA SER A 165 9.10 -5.61 12.06
C SER A 165 10.22 -6.43 11.43
N ASP A 166 9.87 -7.54 10.81
CA ASP A 166 10.83 -8.52 10.28
C ASP A 166 11.48 -7.95 9.02
N ALA A 167 10.67 -7.32 8.15
CA ALA A 167 11.14 -6.65 6.95
C ALA A 167 12.06 -5.47 7.27
N VAL A 168 11.72 -4.66 8.29
CA VAL A 168 12.53 -3.52 8.73
C VAL A 168 13.85 -3.99 9.33
N THR A 169 13.83 -5.05 10.15
CA THR A 169 15.04 -5.65 10.71
C THR A 169 15.96 -6.16 9.61
N ALA A 170 15.40 -6.88 8.63
CA ALA A 170 16.16 -7.37 7.49
C ALA A 170 16.75 -6.23 6.65
N TYR A 171 15.98 -5.16 6.39
CA TYR A 171 16.45 -4.01 5.63
C TYR A 171 17.56 -3.23 6.36
N ARG A 172 17.41 -3.04 7.69
CA ARG A 172 18.44 -2.43 8.54
C ARG A 172 19.77 -3.19 8.46
N ALA A 173 19.72 -4.52 8.56
CA ALA A 173 20.91 -5.35 8.43
C ALA A 173 21.61 -5.22 7.06
N GLU A 174 20.87 -4.89 5.99
CA GLU A 174 21.48 -4.57 4.70
C GLU A 174 22.07 -3.15 4.67
N LEU A 175 21.40 -2.18 5.31
CA LEU A 175 21.93 -0.82 5.43
C LEU A 175 23.26 -0.79 6.19
N GLU A 176 23.41 -1.55 7.28
CA GLU A 176 24.67 -1.66 8.03
C GLU A 176 25.87 -2.10 7.18
N LYS A 177 25.62 -2.81 6.07
CA LYS A 177 26.67 -3.29 5.16
C LYS A 177 27.04 -2.26 4.10
N ILE A 178 26.09 -1.41 3.69
CA ILE A 178 26.22 -0.55 2.49
C ILE A 178 26.27 0.95 2.81
N VAL A 179 25.82 1.35 4.00
CA VAL A 179 25.96 2.71 4.51
C VAL A 179 27.28 2.75 5.29
N THR A 180 28.29 3.33 4.66
CA THR A 180 29.62 3.62 5.24
C THR A 180 29.72 5.05 5.71
#